data_AF-A0A1G1IEY7-F1
#
_entry.id   AF-A0A1G1IEY7-F1
#
_cell.length_a   1.000
_cell.length_b   1.000
_cell.length_c   1.000
_cell.angle_alpha   90.00
_cell.angle_beta   90.00
_cell.angle_gamma   90.00
#
_symmetry.space_group_name_H-M   'P 1'
#
loop_
_entity.id
_entity.type
_entity.pdbx_description
1 polymer ?
#
loop_
_entity_poly.entity_id
_entity_poly.type
_entity_poly.pdbx_seq_one_letter_code
_entity_poly.pdbx_strand_id
1 'polypeptide(L)'
;MYGPLRLLYGLPSRRKKSRPETLQLKIKRTEESEWEYVPVVQERYPFLITFPYFEAPGALTGTDESDAAGPVTSRLWVRGASPHHDFQELLQSLAQELRVHSLMPESKAEVSAFCSLLAKIALSYIAADIGVSAQRSRLAQIALGEDLTNCMHYIGSVATDEPPSGLLHEVSLARHHRNDSIVVRIRLLAKLGTPTYFVVLPSNIAKA
;
A
#
# COMPACT_ATOMS: atom_id res chain seq x y z
N MET A 1 -3.85 9.69 4.52
CA MET A 1 -3.27 8.89 3.41
C MET A 1 -4.33 8.43 2.41
N TYR A 2 -5.35 7.62 2.78
CA TYR A 2 -6.31 7.09 1.80
C TYR A 2 -7.68 7.80 1.72
N GLY A 3 -7.86 9.00 2.28
CA GLY A 3 -9.16 9.69 2.31
C GLY A 3 -9.76 9.90 0.91
N PRO A 4 -9.02 10.59 0.01
CA PRO A 4 -9.40 10.77 -1.39
C PRO A 4 -9.54 9.45 -2.16
N LEU A 5 -8.67 8.48 -1.91
CA LEU A 5 -8.78 7.15 -2.51
C LEU A 5 -10.09 6.45 -2.14
N ARG A 6 -10.52 6.54 -0.87
CA ARG A 6 -11.78 5.97 -0.41
C ARG A 6 -12.99 6.65 -1.02
N LEU A 7 -12.90 7.95 -1.32
CA LEU A 7 -13.92 8.67 -2.09
C LEU A 7 -14.00 8.10 -3.51
N LEU A 8 -12.87 8.07 -4.20
CA LEU A 8 -12.78 7.65 -5.61
C LEU A 8 -13.31 6.23 -5.84
N TYR A 9 -13.06 5.30 -4.91
CA TYR A 9 -13.49 3.91 -5.05
C TYR A 9 -14.63 3.49 -4.13
N GLY A 10 -15.33 4.45 -3.52
CA GLY A 10 -16.48 4.15 -2.66
C GLY A 10 -16.15 3.22 -1.48
N LEU A 11 -14.90 3.21 -1.02
CA LEU A 11 -14.44 2.30 0.02
C LEU A 11 -15.08 2.64 1.38
N PRO A 12 -15.31 1.64 2.25
CA PRO A 12 -15.85 1.85 3.58
C PRO A 12 -15.06 2.89 4.39
N SER A 13 -15.79 3.74 5.11
CA SER A 13 -15.21 4.75 6.02
C SER A 13 -16.01 4.81 7.31
N ARG A 14 -15.31 4.75 8.45
CA ARG A 14 -15.91 4.92 9.79
C ARG A 14 -16.42 6.35 10.04
N ARG A 15 -15.96 7.32 9.25
CA ARG A 15 -16.25 8.76 9.42
C ARG A 15 -16.97 9.33 8.20
N LYS A 16 -18.04 8.66 7.71
CA LYS A 16 -18.77 9.10 6.52
C LYS A 16 -19.46 10.46 6.71
N LYS A 17 -20.04 10.71 7.91
CA LYS A 17 -20.75 11.95 8.25
C LYS A 17 -19.84 13.12 8.66
N SER A 18 -18.58 12.85 8.97
CA SER A 18 -17.59 13.85 9.42
C SER A 18 -16.39 13.93 8.47
N ARG A 19 -16.65 13.69 7.18
CA ARG A 19 -15.62 13.80 6.14
C ARG A 19 -15.36 15.29 5.88
N PRO A 20 -14.09 15.73 5.83
CA PRO A 20 -13.78 17.13 5.57
C PRO A 20 -14.23 17.53 4.16
N GLU A 21 -14.85 18.69 4.03
CA GLU A 21 -15.29 19.23 2.74
C GLU A 21 -14.11 19.77 1.91
N THR A 22 -13.02 20.16 2.58
CA THR A 22 -11.80 20.66 1.95
C THR A 22 -10.55 19.93 2.44
N LEU A 23 -9.53 19.91 1.59
CA LEU A 23 -8.23 19.30 1.84
C LEU A 23 -7.13 20.31 1.52
N GLN A 24 -6.06 20.29 2.29
CA GLN A 24 -4.95 21.22 2.14
C GLN A 24 -4.07 20.79 0.96
N LEU A 25 -3.98 21.63 -0.06
CA LEU A 25 -3.11 21.45 -1.23
C LEU A 25 -1.92 22.38 -1.10
N LYS A 26 -0.72 21.83 -1.28
CA LYS A 26 0.52 22.60 -1.24
C LYS A 26 0.77 23.28 -2.58
N ILE A 27 1.01 24.58 -2.56
CA ILE A 27 1.10 25.43 -3.75
C ILE A 27 2.28 26.39 -3.67
N LYS A 28 2.70 26.88 -4.83
CA LYS A 28 3.68 27.95 -5.00
C LYS A 28 3.09 29.02 -5.91
N ARG A 29 3.00 30.28 -5.46
CA ARG A 29 2.37 31.37 -6.24
C ARG A 29 3.23 31.84 -7.41
N THR A 30 4.52 32.05 -7.17
CA THR A 30 5.53 32.39 -8.18
C THR A 30 6.71 31.42 -8.10
N GLU A 31 7.69 31.56 -8.98
CA GLU A 31 8.91 30.75 -8.95
C GLU A 31 9.76 31.02 -7.70
N GLU A 32 9.69 32.21 -7.11
CA GLU A 32 10.46 32.61 -5.91
C GLU A 32 9.65 32.53 -4.62
N SER A 33 8.33 32.33 -4.71
CA SER A 33 7.46 32.26 -3.52
C SER A 33 7.75 31.02 -2.66
N GLU A 34 7.58 31.13 -1.35
CA GLU A 34 7.59 29.96 -0.47
C GLU A 34 6.39 29.05 -0.72
N TRP A 35 6.52 27.77 -0.33
CA TRP A 35 5.39 26.83 -0.36
C TRP A 35 4.38 27.18 0.72
N GLU A 36 3.10 27.25 0.35
CA GLU A 36 1.99 27.40 1.29
C GLU A 36 0.91 26.34 1.07
N TYR A 37 -0.03 26.23 2.01
CA TYR A 37 -1.18 25.34 1.90
C TYR A 37 -2.46 26.14 1.70
N VAL A 38 -3.26 25.72 0.72
CA VAL A 38 -4.59 26.28 0.47
C VAL A 38 -5.66 25.19 0.56
N PRO A 39 -6.86 25.51 1.08
CA PRO A 39 -7.97 24.57 1.08
C PRO A 39 -8.52 24.40 -0.35
N VAL A 40 -8.67 23.15 -0.78
CA VAL A 40 -9.31 22.76 -2.05
C VAL A 40 -10.45 21.82 -1.74
N VAL A 41 -11.60 22.00 -2.39
CA VAL A 41 -12.76 21.10 -2.23
C VAL A 41 -12.37 19.66 -2.52
N GLN A 42 -12.82 18.72 -1.68
CA GLN A 42 -12.37 17.32 -1.72
C GLN A 42 -12.63 16.65 -3.08
N GLU A 43 -13.72 17.03 -3.77
CA GLU A 43 -14.12 16.50 -5.08
C GLU A 43 -13.17 16.92 -6.20
N ARG A 44 -12.35 17.95 -5.95
CA ARG A 44 -11.34 18.47 -6.88
C ARG A 44 -9.94 18.30 -6.34
N TYR A 45 -9.74 17.56 -5.26
CA TYR A 45 -8.42 17.40 -4.69
C TYR A 45 -7.57 16.41 -5.49
N PRO A 46 -6.42 16.82 -6.06
CA PRO A 46 -5.49 15.90 -6.69
C PRO A 46 -4.69 15.17 -5.61
N PHE A 47 -4.55 13.85 -5.73
CA PHE A 47 -3.78 13.06 -4.76
C PHE A 47 -2.88 12.04 -5.45
N LEU A 48 -1.83 11.64 -4.74
CA LEU A 48 -0.96 10.55 -5.18
C LEU A 48 -1.34 9.28 -4.44
N ILE A 49 -1.37 8.17 -5.18
CA ILE A 49 -1.43 6.82 -4.63
C ILE A 49 0.00 6.30 -4.62
N THR A 50 0.44 5.78 -3.49
CA THR A 50 1.81 5.31 -3.30
C THR A 50 1.82 3.92 -2.71
N PHE A 51 2.62 3.03 -3.31
CA PHE A 51 2.85 1.67 -2.83
C PHE A 51 4.35 1.38 -2.79
N PRO A 52 4.87 0.77 -1.72
CA PRO A 52 6.28 0.37 -1.67
C PRO A 52 6.52 -0.86 -2.54
N TYR A 53 7.67 -0.91 -3.20
CA TYR A 53 8.23 -2.17 -3.70
C TYR A 53 9.16 -2.79 -2.67
N PHE A 54 9.18 -4.11 -2.66
CA PHE A 54 10.10 -4.90 -1.86
C PHE A 54 10.83 -5.89 -2.76
N GLU A 55 11.98 -6.37 -2.31
CA GLU A 55 12.57 -7.56 -2.90
C GLU A 55 11.67 -8.78 -2.67
N ALA A 56 11.97 -9.89 -3.34
CA ALA A 56 11.29 -11.15 -3.08
C ALA A 56 11.49 -11.57 -1.60
N PRO A 57 10.51 -12.22 -0.96
CA PRO A 57 10.63 -12.61 0.44
C PRO A 57 11.83 -13.53 0.66
N GLY A 58 12.62 -13.25 1.71
CA GLY A 58 13.79 -14.06 2.08
C GLY A 58 13.49 -15.56 2.21
N ALA A 59 12.31 -15.90 2.75
CA ALA A 59 11.83 -17.27 2.91
C ALA A 59 11.63 -18.03 1.57
N LEU A 60 11.54 -17.31 0.44
CA LEU A 60 11.45 -17.90 -0.91
C LEU A 60 12.78 -17.85 -1.67
N THR A 61 13.68 -16.93 -1.32
CA THR A 61 14.99 -16.76 -1.97
C THR A 61 16.13 -17.48 -1.26
N GLY A 62 15.89 -18.02 -0.07
CA GLY A 62 16.91 -18.68 0.75
C GLY A 62 17.78 -17.70 1.55
N THR A 63 17.35 -16.45 1.69
CA THR A 63 18.01 -15.47 2.57
C THR A 63 17.66 -15.78 4.02
N ASP A 64 18.65 -15.92 4.89
CA ASP A 64 18.43 -16.15 6.32
C ASP A 64 17.62 -15.02 6.95
N GLU A 65 16.81 -15.34 7.97
CA GLU A 65 15.97 -14.35 8.64
C GLU A 65 16.80 -13.24 9.28
N SER A 66 17.98 -13.54 9.84
CA SER A 66 18.86 -12.55 10.46
C SER A 66 19.34 -11.47 9.49
N ASP A 67 19.42 -11.81 8.20
CA ASP A 67 20.02 -10.98 7.16
C ASP A 67 18.95 -10.20 6.37
N ALA A 68 17.68 -10.57 6.54
CA ALA A 68 16.59 -9.89 5.87
C ALA A 68 16.36 -8.49 6.44
N ALA A 69 16.03 -7.55 5.57
CA ALA A 69 15.77 -6.17 5.98
C ALA A 69 14.48 -6.02 6.81
N GLY A 70 14.43 -4.96 7.61
CA GLY A 70 13.19 -4.47 8.24
C GLY A 70 12.24 -3.79 7.24
N PRO A 71 11.28 -2.98 7.72
CA PRO A 71 10.25 -2.36 6.89
C PRO A 71 10.78 -1.15 6.10
N VAL A 72 11.64 -1.41 5.12
CA VAL A 72 12.28 -0.40 4.28
C VAL A 72 12.00 -0.65 2.80
N THR A 73 12.08 0.42 2.00
CA THR A 73 11.97 0.34 0.55
C THR A 73 12.84 1.42 -0.09
N SER A 74 13.46 1.09 -1.23
CA SER A 74 14.19 2.03 -2.08
C SER A 74 13.37 2.52 -3.27
N ARG A 75 12.19 1.94 -3.51
CA ARG A 75 11.38 2.20 -4.71
C ARG A 75 9.90 2.27 -4.37
N LEU A 76 9.24 3.31 -4.86
CA LEU A 76 7.81 3.51 -4.71
C LEU A 76 7.13 3.45 -6.08
N TRP A 77 6.02 2.72 -6.15
CA TRP A 77 5.03 2.91 -7.21
C TRP A 77 4.22 4.16 -6.86
N VAL A 78 4.15 5.12 -7.78
CA VAL A 78 3.42 6.38 -7.57
C VAL A 78 2.52 6.65 -8.76
N ARG A 79 1.25 6.95 -8.48
CA ARG A 79 0.29 7.35 -9.52
C ARG A 79 -0.56 8.52 -9.05
N GLY A 80 -0.67 9.52 -9.91
CA GLY A 80 -1.66 10.59 -9.75
C GLY A 80 -3.08 10.06 -9.92
N ALA A 81 -3.96 10.45 -9.01
CA ALA A 81 -5.38 10.10 -9.04
C ALA A 81 -6.22 11.31 -8.66
N SER A 82 -7.42 11.37 -9.25
CA SER A 82 -8.40 12.40 -8.98
C SER A 82 -9.81 11.84 -9.13
N PRO A 83 -10.83 12.51 -8.56
CA PRO A 83 -12.23 12.24 -8.88
C PRO A 83 -12.62 12.59 -10.32
N HIS A 84 -11.84 13.45 -10.98
CA HIS A 84 -11.98 13.76 -12.41
C HIS A 84 -11.40 12.63 -13.27
N HIS A 85 -11.84 12.53 -14.53
CA HIS A 85 -11.35 11.49 -15.43
C HIS A 85 -9.85 11.65 -15.75
N ASP A 86 -9.38 12.90 -15.86
CA ASP A 86 -7.99 13.23 -16.17
C ASP A 86 -7.32 13.98 -15.00
N PHE A 87 -6.19 13.44 -14.55
CA PHE A 87 -5.41 14.02 -13.46
C PHE A 87 -4.64 15.28 -13.89
N GLN A 88 -4.11 15.30 -15.11
CA GLN A 88 -3.35 16.43 -15.64
C GLN A 88 -4.27 17.60 -15.96
N GLU A 89 -5.43 17.33 -16.55
CA GLU A 89 -6.46 18.35 -16.78
C GLU A 89 -6.90 18.99 -15.47
N LEU A 90 -7.13 18.19 -14.42
CA LEU A 90 -7.47 18.72 -13.10
C LEU A 90 -6.35 19.59 -12.53
N LEU A 91 -5.08 19.15 -12.61
CA LEU A 91 -3.96 19.96 -12.13
C LEU A 91 -3.86 21.28 -12.88
N GLN A 92 -4.03 21.27 -14.20
CA GLN A 92 -4.01 22.49 -15.02
C GLN A 92 -5.16 23.43 -14.66
N SER A 93 -6.38 22.90 -14.55
CA SER A 93 -7.57 23.65 -14.14
C SER A 93 -7.38 24.32 -12.78
N LEU A 94 -6.89 23.56 -11.78
CA LEU A 94 -6.64 24.10 -10.45
C LEU A 94 -5.53 25.14 -10.44
N ALA A 95 -4.46 24.93 -11.21
CA ALA A 95 -3.36 25.89 -11.28
C ALA A 95 -3.84 27.24 -11.82
N GLN A 96 -4.69 27.22 -12.84
CA GLN A 96 -5.31 28.43 -13.43
C GLN A 96 -6.26 29.12 -12.45
N GLU A 97 -7.15 28.35 -11.82
CA GLU A 97 -8.14 28.89 -10.87
C GLU A 97 -7.49 29.52 -9.63
N LEU A 98 -6.51 28.83 -9.06
CA LEU A 98 -5.78 29.30 -7.88
C LEU A 98 -4.76 30.39 -8.23
N ARG A 99 -4.48 30.60 -9.53
CA ARG A 99 -3.45 31.52 -10.06
C ARG A 99 -2.08 31.24 -9.45
N VAL A 100 -1.66 29.99 -9.55
CA VAL A 100 -0.41 29.49 -8.95
C VAL A 100 0.56 29.02 -10.00
N HIS A 101 1.83 29.18 -9.72
CA HIS A 101 2.92 28.68 -10.55
C HIS A 101 3.07 27.15 -10.44
N SER A 102 2.86 26.57 -9.25
CA SER A 102 3.04 25.14 -9.05
C SER A 102 2.08 24.56 -8.01
N LEU A 103 1.70 23.31 -8.23
CA LEU A 103 0.94 22.46 -7.31
C LEU A 103 1.82 21.28 -6.90
N MET A 104 1.77 20.89 -5.62
CA MET A 104 2.45 19.69 -5.14
C MET A 104 1.48 18.80 -4.37
N PRO A 105 0.80 17.86 -5.06
CA PRO A 105 0.09 16.79 -4.40
C PRO A 105 1.09 15.95 -3.57
N GLU A 106 0.81 15.76 -2.29
CA GLU A 106 1.68 15.00 -1.39
C GLU A 106 1.08 13.62 -1.08
N SER A 107 1.95 12.63 -0.95
CA SER A 107 1.62 11.32 -0.38
C SER A 107 2.70 10.91 0.61
N LYS A 108 2.30 10.13 1.60
CA LYS A 108 3.19 9.56 2.62
C LYS A 108 3.15 8.05 2.46
N ALA A 109 4.29 7.38 2.61
CA ALA A 109 4.37 5.93 2.65
C ALA A 109 4.81 5.50 4.05
N GLU A 110 3.90 4.89 4.81
CA GLU A 110 4.20 4.32 6.12
C GLU A 110 4.53 2.83 5.94
N VAL A 111 5.79 2.54 5.58
CA VAL A 111 6.21 1.20 5.16
C VAL A 111 5.97 0.17 6.26
N SER A 112 6.29 0.50 7.51
CA SER A 112 6.03 -0.33 8.69
C SER A 112 4.55 -0.72 8.82
N ALA A 113 3.66 0.27 8.78
CA ALA A 113 2.22 0.03 8.86
C ALA A 113 1.70 -0.77 7.66
N PHE A 114 2.32 -0.59 6.49
CA PHE A 114 1.99 -1.33 5.28
C PHE A 114 2.39 -2.81 5.38
N CYS A 115 3.58 -3.13 5.90
CA CYS A 115 4.00 -4.50 6.19
C CYS A 115 3.03 -5.19 7.17
N SER A 116 2.66 -4.51 8.27
CA SER A 116 1.64 -5.04 9.20
C SER A 116 0.28 -5.25 8.54
N LEU A 117 -0.14 -4.37 7.63
CA LEU A 117 -1.38 -4.55 6.86
C LEU A 117 -1.33 -5.81 5.99
N LEU A 118 -0.24 -6.01 5.25
CA LEU A 118 -0.06 -7.21 4.41
C LEU A 118 -0.08 -8.48 5.25
N ALA A 119 0.63 -8.50 6.39
CA ALA A 119 0.63 -9.63 7.31
C ALA A 119 -0.78 -9.93 7.87
N LYS A 120 -1.56 -8.90 8.25
CA LYS A 120 -2.95 -9.08 8.70
C LYS A 120 -3.84 -9.69 7.63
N ILE A 121 -3.72 -9.22 6.39
CA ILE A 121 -4.48 -9.75 5.26
C ILE A 121 -4.12 -11.23 5.05
N ALA A 122 -2.82 -11.55 5.00
CA ALA A 122 -2.35 -12.91 4.78
C ALA A 122 -2.84 -13.87 5.87
N LEU A 123 -2.64 -13.54 7.15
CA LEU A 123 -3.06 -14.38 8.26
C LEU A 123 -4.58 -14.59 8.30
N SER A 124 -5.35 -13.53 8.04
CA SER A 124 -6.80 -13.61 8.00
C SER A 124 -7.27 -14.49 6.85
N TYR A 125 -6.63 -14.40 5.69
CA TYR A 125 -6.94 -15.21 4.52
C TYR A 125 -6.57 -16.68 4.74
N ILE A 126 -5.39 -16.98 5.29
CA ILE A 126 -4.96 -18.34 5.64
C ILE A 126 -5.92 -18.99 6.64
N ALA A 127 -6.30 -18.27 7.69
CA ALA A 127 -7.22 -18.78 8.69
C ALA A 127 -8.60 -19.07 8.09
N ALA A 128 -9.09 -18.22 7.18
CA ALA A 128 -10.37 -18.41 6.52
C ALA A 128 -10.37 -19.54 5.48
N ASP A 129 -9.27 -19.71 4.73
CA ASP A 129 -9.20 -20.64 3.60
C ASP A 129 -8.88 -22.08 4.03
N ILE A 130 -7.92 -22.27 4.96
CA ILE A 130 -7.42 -23.59 5.34
C ILE A 130 -7.48 -23.88 6.85
N GLY A 131 -8.07 -22.97 7.66
CA GLY A 131 -8.28 -23.18 9.09
C GLY A 131 -7.00 -23.20 9.94
N VAL A 132 -5.86 -22.79 9.38
CA VAL A 132 -4.58 -22.76 10.11
C VAL A 132 -4.50 -21.50 10.96
N SER A 133 -4.32 -21.68 12.27
CA SER A 133 -4.03 -20.58 13.19
C SER A 133 -2.52 -20.41 13.31
N ALA A 134 -2.04 -19.20 13.05
CA ALA A 134 -0.63 -18.83 13.17
C ALA A 134 -0.40 -17.73 14.22
N GLN A 135 -1.24 -17.70 15.27
CA GLN A 135 -1.24 -16.65 16.31
C GLN A 135 0.11 -16.46 17.02
N ARG A 136 0.96 -17.50 17.09
CA ARG A 136 2.29 -17.44 17.71
C ARG A 136 3.44 -17.29 16.72
N SER A 137 3.13 -17.14 15.42
CA SER A 137 4.16 -17.01 14.40
C SER A 137 4.81 -15.64 14.42
N ARG A 138 6.02 -15.56 13.85
CA ARG A 138 6.69 -14.28 13.57
C ARG A 138 5.82 -13.35 12.72
N LEU A 139 5.09 -13.92 11.75
CA LEU A 139 4.16 -13.17 10.92
C LEU A 139 3.01 -12.53 11.73
N ALA A 140 2.57 -13.17 12.83
CA ALA A 140 1.57 -12.59 13.72
C ALA A 140 2.11 -11.39 14.50
N GLN A 141 3.37 -11.43 14.95
CA GLN A 141 4.02 -10.27 15.60
C GLN A 141 4.15 -9.10 14.62
N ILE A 142 4.54 -9.37 13.36
CA ILE A 142 4.57 -8.37 12.28
C ILE A 142 3.17 -7.80 12.04
N ALA A 143 2.14 -8.65 12.01
CA ALA A 143 0.76 -8.22 11.86
C ALA A 143 0.33 -7.30 13.00
N LEU A 144 0.67 -7.59 14.26
CA LEU A 144 0.36 -6.73 15.39
C LEU A 144 1.18 -5.42 15.37
N GLY A 145 2.30 -5.39 14.63
CA GLY A 145 3.23 -4.26 14.59
C GLY A 145 4.11 -4.20 15.83
N GLU A 146 4.25 -5.32 16.55
CA GLU A 146 5.06 -5.44 17.77
C GLU A 146 6.54 -5.54 17.46
N ASP A 147 6.88 -6.33 16.43
CA ASP A 147 8.25 -6.47 15.95
C ASP A 147 8.25 -6.62 14.42
N LEU A 148 8.90 -5.66 13.77
CA LEU A 148 9.05 -5.57 12.31
C LEU A 148 10.49 -5.83 11.86
N THR A 149 11.38 -6.17 12.81
CA THR A 149 12.76 -6.56 12.51
C THR A 149 12.71 -7.74 11.55
N ASN A 150 13.41 -7.60 10.43
CA ASN A 150 13.56 -8.62 9.41
C ASN A 150 12.24 -9.07 8.76
N CYS A 151 11.20 -8.22 8.79
CA CYS A 151 9.89 -8.56 8.21
C CYS A 151 9.95 -8.86 6.70
N MET A 152 10.99 -8.41 5.98
CA MET A 152 11.19 -8.74 4.56
C MET A 152 11.61 -10.18 4.31
N HIS A 153 11.96 -10.95 5.36
CA HIS A 153 12.07 -12.40 5.23
C HIS A 153 10.72 -13.03 4.86
N TYR A 154 9.63 -12.45 5.38
CA TYR A 154 8.28 -12.97 5.25
C TYR A 154 7.44 -12.24 4.20
N ILE A 155 7.73 -10.96 3.96
CA ILE A 155 6.95 -10.09 3.09
C ILE A 155 7.85 -9.60 1.97
N GLY A 156 7.37 -9.68 0.73
CA GLY A 156 8.12 -9.21 -0.42
C GLY A 156 7.22 -8.87 -1.59
N SER A 157 7.84 -8.48 -2.70
CA SER A 157 7.14 -8.24 -3.97
C SER A 157 7.94 -8.80 -5.14
N VAL A 158 7.39 -8.69 -6.34
CA VAL A 158 8.10 -8.99 -7.58
C VAL A 158 8.50 -7.70 -8.28
N ALA A 159 9.66 -7.71 -8.94
CA ALA A 159 10.20 -6.54 -9.62
C ALA A 159 9.33 -6.08 -10.82
N THR A 160 8.59 -7.02 -11.41
CA THR A 160 7.74 -6.80 -12.58
C THR A 160 6.29 -6.64 -12.15
N ASP A 161 5.68 -5.53 -12.54
CA ASP A 161 4.25 -5.33 -12.32
C ASP A 161 3.44 -6.21 -13.26
N GLU A 162 2.39 -6.80 -12.71
CA GLU A 162 1.36 -7.43 -13.51
C GLU A 162 0.48 -6.34 -14.18
N PRO A 163 -0.15 -6.60 -15.33
CA PRO A 163 -1.08 -5.64 -15.92
C PRO A 163 -2.29 -5.37 -15.01
N PRO A 164 -2.98 -4.23 -15.15
CA PRO A 164 -4.24 -3.99 -14.45
C PRO A 164 -5.26 -5.12 -14.66
N SER A 165 -6.02 -5.46 -13.62
CA SER A 165 -7.08 -6.47 -13.71
C SER A 165 -8.48 -5.87 -13.53
N GLY A 166 -9.52 -6.68 -13.76
CA GLY A 166 -10.91 -6.27 -13.53
C GLY A 166 -11.31 -6.18 -12.06
N LEU A 167 -10.48 -6.67 -11.13
CA LEU A 167 -10.80 -6.72 -9.71
C LEU A 167 -10.18 -5.54 -8.95
N LEU A 168 -10.87 -5.09 -7.89
CA LEU A 168 -10.33 -4.03 -7.03
C LEU A 168 -9.17 -4.56 -6.17
N HIS A 169 -9.29 -5.76 -5.62
CA HIS A 169 -8.26 -6.41 -4.83
C HIS A 169 -8.18 -7.87 -5.26
N GLU A 170 -6.98 -8.45 -5.24
CA GLU A 170 -6.76 -9.87 -5.48
C GLU A 170 -6.02 -10.46 -4.29
N VAL A 171 -6.50 -11.61 -3.81
CA VAL A 171 -5.84 -12.40 -2.79
C VAL A 171 -5.96 -13.87 -3.20
N SER A 172 -4.86 -14.60 -3.16
CA SER A 172 -4.84 -16.03 -3.48
C SER A 172 -3.79 -16.75 -2.63
N LEU A 173 -4.03 -18.02 -2.34
CA LEU A 173 -3.13 -18.86 -1.56
C LEU A 173 -2.47 -19.92 -2.45
N ALA A 174 -1.20 -20.18 -2.22
CA ALA A 174 -0.45 -21.27 -2.83
C ALA A 174 0.40 -21.99 -1.77
N ARG A 175 0.71 -23.26 -2.02
CA ARG A 175 1.72 -24.00 -1.25
C ARG A 175 3.03 -24.03 -2.02
N HIS A 176 4.13 -23.72 -1.36
CA HIS A 176 5.46 -23.77 -1.94
C HIS A 176 6.15 -25.08 -1.56
N HIS A 177 6.15 -26.04 -2.49
CA HIS A 177 6.54 -27.43 -2.23
C HIS A 177 7.96 -27.62 -1.69
N ARG A 178 8.92 -26.77 -2.06
CA ARG A 178 10.32 -26.95 -1.63
C ARG A 178 10.52 -26.79 -0.13
N ASN A 179 9.75 -25.89 0.49
CA ASN A 179 9.92 -25.51 1.89
C ASN A 179 8.64 -25.78 2.71
N ASP A 180 7.66 -26.48 2.12
CA ASP A 180 6.31 -26.71 2.66
C ASP A 180 5.63 -25.43 3.21
N SER A 181 5.97 -24.26 2.68
CA SER A 181 5.46 -22.98 3.17
C SER A 181 4.14 -22.61 2.50
N ILE A 182 3.32 -21.85 3.21
CA ILE A 182 2.12 -21.24 2.66
C ILE A 182 2.49 -19.85 2.16
N VAL A 183 2.09 -19.53 0.93
CA VAL A 183 2.34 -18.22 0.31
C VAL A 183 1.00 -17.59 -0.02
N VAL A 184 0.78 -16.38 0.47
CA VAL A 184 -0.37 -15.55 0.11
C VAL A 184 0.10 -14.48 -0.85
N ARG A 185 -0.43 -14.51 -2.07
CA ARG A 185 -0.29 -13.44 -3.05
C ARG A 185 -1.37 -12.39 -2.77
N ILE A 186 -0.97 -11.13 -2.63
CA ILE A 186 -1.84 -9.99 -2.33
C ILE A 186 -1.61 -8.88 -3.36
N ARG A 187 -2.68 -8.38 -3.97
CA ARG A 187 -2.61 -7.23 -4.86
C ARG A 187 -3.71 -6.22 -4.53
N LEU A 188 -3.33 -5.06 -4.02
CA LEU A 188 -4.26 -4.02 -3.58
C LEU A 188 -4.50 -3.00 -4.70
N LEU A 189 -5.74 -2.69 -5.04
CA LEU A 189 -6.08 -1.81 -6.17
C LEU A 189 -5.57 -2.38 -7.51
N ALA A 190 -5.75 -3.69 -7.72
CA ALA A 190 -5.22 -4.41 -8.89
C ALA A 190 -5.65 -3.78 -10.23
N LYS A 191 -6.84 -3.18 -10.29
CA LYS A 191 -7.30 -2.38 -11.44
C LYS A 191 -6.43 -1.19 -11.84
N LEU A 192 -5.46 -0.79 -11.00
CA LEU A 192 -4.54 0.30 -11.29
C LEU A 192 -3.16 -0.17 -11.78
N GLY A 193 -2.91 -1.48 -11.84
CA GLY A 193 -1.58 -2.00 -12.16
C GLY A 193 -0.61 -1.86 -10.99
N THR A 194 -1.08 -1.98 -9.76
CA THR A 194 -0.24 -1.87 -8.55
C THR A 194 0.67 -3.08 -8.36
N PRO A 195 1.71 -2.94 -7.51
CA PRO A 195 2.61 -4.04 -7.18
C PRO A 195 1.87 -5.25 -6.58
N THR A 196 2.40 -6.43 -6.86
CA THR A 196 1.96 -7.70 -6.27
C THR A 196 2.89 -8.07 -5.11
N TYR A 197 2.31 -8.36 -3.95
CA TYR A 197 3.02 -8.75 -2.75
C TYR A 197 2.88 -10.25 -2.50
N PHE A 198 3.91 -10.84 -1.91
CA PHE A 198 3.92 -12.21 -1.46
C PHE A 198 4.23 -12.22 0.04
N VAL A 199 3.35 -12.88 0.80
CA VAL A 199 3.51 -13.06 2.24
C VAL A 199 3.64 -14.55 2.53
N VAL A 200 4.72 -14.93 3.21
CA VAL A 200 5.11 -16.31 3.44
C VAL A 200 4.87 -16.67 4.90
N LEU A 201 4.25 -17.82 5.11
CA LEU A 201 4.13 -18.49 6.39
C LEU A 201 4.93 -19.81 6.33
N PRO A 202 6.12 -19.88 6.95
CA PRO A 202 6.88 -21.12 7.03
C PRO A 202 6.11 -22.20 7.82
N SER A 203 6.25 -23.45 7.40
CA SER A 203 5.62 -24.64 8.01
C SER A 203 6.16 -25.01 9.39
N ASN A 204 7.30 -24.46 9.81
CA ASN A 204 7.93 -24.72 11.11
C ASN A 204 7.20 -24.09 12.32
N ILE A 205 5.96 -23.66 12.16
CA ILE A 205 5.14 -23.24 13.29
C ILE A 205 4.75 -24.52 14.04
N ALA A 206 5.36 -24.70 15.21
CA ALA A 206 5.10 -25.81 16.11
C ALA A 206 3.60 -26.09 16.17
N LYS A 207 3.21 -27.32 15.79
CA LYS A 207 1.84 -27.79 15.95
C LYS A 207 1.44 -27.56 17.41
N ALA A 208 0.33 -26.85 17.60
CA ALA A 208 -0.25 -26.56 18.92
C ALA A 208 -0.54 -27.86 19.69
#